data_AF-A0A9E5P3W6-F1
#
_entry.id   AF-A0A9E5P3W6-F1
#
_cell.length_a   1.000
_cell.length_b   1.000
_cell.length_c   1.000
_cell.angle_alpha   90.00
_cell.angle_beta   90.00
_cell.angle_gamma   90.00
#
_symmetry.space_group_name_H-M   'P 1'
#
loop_
_entity.id
_entity.type
_entity.pdbx_description
1 polymer ?
#
loop_
_entity_poly.entity_id
_entity_poly.type
_entity_poly.pdbx_seq_one_letter_code
_entity_poly.pdbx_strand_id
1 'polypeptide(L)'
;MTITSQPEGFGSTLRLRSQQPKEPAMIKSRALLSLSVVMMLVACSAQRVAVSAEAEDPLPRNTLLGSATVHKPEVILVITGKGSKRELLIIAGPGNCQTSTHPGCVRVPQDDKAEINFRMYGIPDWEMTSIQLVSEAHSSKLDFAAQTGFTEAMKDDFYVQIGGAMVKPDDNGIIDLSSLADGTEFTLHDLNNFQQSYRYQIRACKNTQCVESDPMIENEG
;
A
#
# COMPACT_ATOMS: atom_id res chain seq x y z
N MET A 1 43.91 -33.29 -44.21
CA MET A 1 42.65 -33.88 -44.70
C MET A 1 41.62 -32.78 -44.73
N THR A 2 41.24 -32.37 -45.94
CA THR A 2 40.31 -31.27 -46.19
C THR A 2 38.99 -31.91 -46.58
N ILE A 3 37.92 -31.64 -45.82
CA ILE A 3 36.57 -32.08 -46.15
C ILE A 3 35.71 -30.85 -46.32
N THR A 4 35.40 -30.58 -47.59
CA THR A 4 34.44 -29.58 -48.06
C THR A 4 33.18 -30.34 -48.48
N SER A 5 32.03 -30.01 -47.90
CA SER A 5 30.73 -30.35 -48.49
C SER A 5 29.59 -29.52 -47.87
N GLN A 6 29.18 -28.46 -48.56
CA GLN A 6 27.78 -28.09 -48.77
C GLN A 6 27.31 -28.81 -50.05
N PRO A 7 26.01 -29.07 -50.34
CA PRO A 7 24.98 -28.02 -50.39
C PRO A 7 23.48 -28.43 -50.22
N GLU A 8 22.61 -27.42 -50.36
CA GLU A 8 21.15 -27.44 -50.67
C GLU A 8 20.19 -28.06 -49.63
N GLY A 9 18.98 -27.57 -49.35
CA GLY A 9 18.09 -26.60 -50.00
C GLY A 9 16.72 -26.68 -49.30
N PHE A 10 15.72 -26.02 -49.88
CA PHE A 10 14.31 -25.91 -49.46
C PHE A 10 13.93 -24.73 -48.55
N GLY A 11 13.49 -23.68 -49.24
CA GLY A 11 12.71 -22.60 -48.66
C GLY A 11 11.26 -23.00 -48.37
N SER A 12 10.62 -22.17 -47.57
CA SER A 12 9.18 -21.96 -47.61
C SER A 12 8.88 -20.54 -47.13
N THR A 13 8.52 -19.72 -48.10
CA THR A 13 8.09 -18.33 -47.93
C THR A 13 6.64 -18.33 -47.46
N LEU A 14 6.41 -18.26 -46.15
CA LEU A 14 5.07 -17.99 -45.60
C LEU A 14 4.88 -16.48 -45.45
N ARG A 15 4.39 -15.84 -46.53
CA ARG A 15 3.68 -14.55 -46.46
C ARG A 15 2.26 -14.85 -45.99
N LEU A 16 1.89 -14.38 -44.80
CA LEU A 16 0.49 -14.24 -44.41
C LEU A 16 0.21 -12.82 -43.94
N ARG A 17 -0.89 -12.31 -44.50
CA ARG A 17 -1.28 -10.91 -44.65
C ARG A 17 -1.53 -10.24 -43.30
N SER A 18 -0.96 -9.04 -43.18
CA SER A 18 -1.46 -7.96 -42.34
C SER A 18 -2.94 -7.69 -42.67
N GLN A 19 -3.80 -7.81 -41.67
CA GLN A 19 -5.10 -7.17 -41.63
C GLN A 19 -5.09 -6.21 -40.45
N GLN A 20 -4.81 -4.94 -40.73
CA GLN A 20 -5.14 -3.81 -39.86
C GLN A 20 -6.66 -3.56 -39.94
N PRO A 21 -7.40 -3.57 -38.82
CA PRO A 21 -8.70 -2.94 -38.75
C PRO A 21 -8.53 -1.50 -38.25
N LYS A 22 -8.52 -0.58 -39.22
CA LYS A 22 -9.35 0.63 -39.30
C LYS A 22 -9.61 1.39 -37.97
N GLU A 23 -8.82 2.44 -37.73
CA GLU A 23 -9.13 3.52 -36.79
C GLU A 23 -10.50 4.17 -37.13
N PRO A 24 -11.41 4.33 -36.16
CA PRO A 24 -12.52 5.26 -36.29
C PRO A 24 -12.09 6.69 -35.98
N ALA A 25 -12.54 7.58 -36.84
CA ALA A 25 -12.24 8.99 -36.96
C ALA A 25 -12.34 9.82 -35.67
N MET A 26 -11.40 10.77 -35.55
CA MET A 26 -11.51 11.98 -34.73
C MET A 26 -12.86 12.68 -34.97
N ILE A 27 -13.64 12.88 -33.91
CA ILE A 27 -14.68 13.91 -33.88
C ILE A 27 -14.14 15.08 -33.07
N LYS A 28 -13.96 16.21 -33.76
CA LYS A 28 -13.59 17.51 -33.22
C LYS A 28 -14.69 18.04 -32.28
N SER A 29 -14.22 18.54 -31.14
CA SER A 29 -14.73 19.62 -30.30
C SER A 29 -16.02 20.31 -30.71
N ARG A 30 -16.96 20.40 -29.76
CA ARG A 30 -17.61 21.68 -29.44
C ARG A 30 -17.71 21.85 -27.93
N ALA A 31 -16.94 22.82 -27.44
CA ALA A 31 -17.18 23.52 -26.20
C ALA A 31 -18.54 24.23 -26.27
N LEU A 32 -19.23 24.27 -25.13
CA LEU A 32 -20.05 25.39 -24.62
C LEU A 32 -20.92 24.84 -23.49
N LEU A 33 -20.45 24.99 -22.24
CA LEU A 33 -21.33 25.06 -21.09
C LEU A 33 -20.92 26.29 -20.29
N SER A 34 -21.60 27.38 -20.61
CA SER A 34 -21.78 28.52 -19.73
C SER A 34 -22.59 28.07 -18.52
N LEU A 35 -22.09 28.30 -17.32
CA LEU A 35 -22.95 28.73 -16.21
C LEU A 35 -22.12 29.54 -15.22
N SER A 36 -22.19 30.86 -15.41
CA SER A 36 -22.08 31.82 -14.32
C SER A 36 -23.10 31.44 -13.24
N VAL A 37 -22.76 31.59 -11.95
CA VAL A 37 -23.64 32.14 -10.91
C VAL A 37 -22.89 32.20 -9.56
N VAL A 38 -22.72 33.46 -9.14
CA VAL A 38 -22.92 33.99 -7.79
C VAL A 38 -21.82 33.77 -6.74
N MET A 39 -21.08 34.87 -6.56
CA MET A 39 -20.54 35.38 -5.30
C MET A 39 -21.45 35.07 -4.09
N MET A 40 -20.90 34.50 -3.03
CA MET A 40 -21.17 35.03 -1.69
C MET A 40 -19.86 35.08 -0.90
N LEU A 41 -19.35 36.29 -0.80
CA LEU A 41 -18.51 36.74 0.31
C LEU A 41 -19.31 36.56 1.60
N VAL A 42 -18.93 35.60 2.43
CA VAL A 42 -19.24 35.66 3.86
C VAL A 42 -17.94 35.93 4.59
N ALA A 43 -17.68 37.21 4.80
CA ALA A 43 -16.80 37.67 5.85
C ALA A 43 -17.48 37.33 7.18
N CYS A 44 -16.92 36.36 7.91
CA CYS A 44 -17.20 36.24 9.34
C CYS A 44 -16.00 36.76 10.10
N SER A 45 -16.24 37.94 10.67
CA SER A 45 -15.34 38.72 11.49
C SER A 45 -14.93 37.98 12.75
N ALA A 46 -13.74 38.36 13.22
CA ALA A 46 -13.09 37.93 14.44
C ALA A 46 -13.98 37.97 15.68
N GLN A 47 -13.80 36.96 16.54
CA GLN A 47 -13.85 37.12 17.98
C GLN A 47 -12.77 36.23 18.61
N ARG A 48 -11.58 36.82 18.77
CA ARG A 48 -10.60 36.34 19.75
C ARG A 48 -11.14 36.68 21.13
N VAL A 49 -11.72 35.69 21.81
CA VAL A 49 -11.87 35.76 23.26
C VAL A 49 -10.58 35.22 23.84
N ALA A 50 -9.71 36.12 24.28
CA ALA A 50 -8.61 35.78 25.16
C ALA A 50 -9.20 35.45 26.54
N VAL A 51 -9.41 34.16 26.81
CA VAL A 51 -9.63 33.67 28.18
C VAL A 51 -8.24 33.53 28.79
N SER A 52 -7.90 34.51 29.63
CA SER A 52 -6.81 34.43 30.59
C SER A 52 -7.22 33.40 31.65
N ALA A 53 -6.84 32.14 31.46
CA ALA A 53 -6.91 31.13 32.50
C ALA A 53 -5.61 31.21 33.31
N GLU A 54 -5.81 31.39 34.61
CA GLU A 54 -4.79 31.47 35.64
C GLU A 54 -3.88 30.23 35.61
N ALA A 55 -2.60 30.48 35.89
CA ALA A 55 -1.60 29.45 36.06
C ALA A 55 -1.91 28.65 37.33
N GLU A 56 -2.60 27.53 37.18
CA GLU A 56 -2.55 26.45 38.15
C GLU A 56 -1.31 25.60 37.88
N ASP A 57 -0.48 25.53 38.91
CA ASP A 57 0.76 24.76 39.00
C ASP A 57 0.46 23.27 38.70
N PRO A 58 0.99 22.68 37.60
CA PRO A 58 0.74 21.27 37.34
C PRO A 58 1.60 20.45 38.31
N LEU A 59 0.94 19.95 39.35
CA LEU A 59 1.38 18.80 40.12
C LEU A 59 1.96 17.74 39.16
N PRO A 60 3.10 17.10 39.50
CA PRO A 60 3.68 16.08 38.65
C PRO A 60 2.66 14.95 38.49
N ARG A 61 2.06 14.86 37.30
CA ARG A 61 1.38 13.66 36.86
C ARG A 61 2.45 12.58 36.89
N ASN A 62 2.42 11.76 37.94
CA ASN A 62 2.91 10.40 37.87
C ASN A 62 2.15 9.75 36.72
N THR A 63 2.76 9.79 35.54
CA THR A 63 2.38 9.02 34.36
C THR A 63 2.59 7.57 34.76
N LEU A 64 1.56 6.99 35.38
CA LEU A 64 1.42 5.55 35.45
C LEU A 64 1.49 5.07 34.02
N LEU A 65 2.61 4.44 33.66
CA LEU A 65 2.83 3.68 32.44
C LEU A 65 1.62 2.75 32.26
N GLY A 66 0.65 3.22 31.50
CA GLY A 66 -0.46 2.41 31.03
C GLY A 66 0.13 1.34 30.14
N SER A 67 -0.20 0.09 30.45
CA SER A 67 0.01 -1.04 29.55
C SER A 67 -0.44 -0.65 28.14
N ALA A 68 0.49 -0.56 27.18
CA ALA A 68 0.15 -0.33 25.78
C ALA A 68 -0.84 -1.41 25.35
N THR A 69 -2.02 -1.02 24.86
CA THR A 69 -3.01 -1.99 24.40
C THR A 69 -2.47 -2.60 23.11
N VAL A 70 -2.57 -3.92 22.98
CA VAL A 70 -2.16 -4.62 21.75
C VAL A 70 -3.41 -4.91 20.92
N HIS A 71 -3.54 -4.24 19.78
CA HIS A 71 -4.58 -4.50 18.79
C HIS A 71 -4.19 -5.66 17.90
N LYS A 72 -5.10 -6.61 17.66
CA LYS A 72 -4.83 -7.78 16.81
C LYS A 72 -5.77 -7.87 15.60
N PRO A 73 -5.70 -6.91 14.67
CA PRO A 73 -6.52 -6.97 13.47
C PRO A 73 -6.05 -8.08 12.53
N GLU A 74 -7.00 -8.69 11.81
CA GLU A 74 -6.73 -9.64 10.75
C GLU A 74 -7.11 -9.00 9.40
N VAL A 75 -6.19 -9.07 8.44
CA VAL A 75 -6.38 -8.61 7.07
C VAL A 75 -6.36 -9.83 6.16
N ILE A 76 -7.47 -10.02 5.43
CA ILE A 76 -7.63 -11.16 4.54
C ILE A 76 -7.45 -10.71 3.09
N LEU A 77 -6.47 -11.33 2.42
CA LEU A 77 -6.10 -11.07 1.03
C LEU A 77 -6.55 -12.24 0.15
N VAL A 78 -7.04 -11.94 -1.05
CA VAL A 78 -7.41 -12.95 -2.04
C VAL A 78 -6.89 -12.58 -3.42
N ILE A 79 -6.20 -13.53 -4.05
CA ILE A 79 -5.82 -13.39 -5.46
C ILE A 79 -7.01 -13.76 -6.33
N THR A 80 -7.47 -12.79 -7.12
CA THR A 80 -8.59 -12.93 -8.05
C THR A 80 -8.14 -12.74 -9.51
N GLY A 81 -9.07 -12.92 -10.45
CA GLY A 81 -8.81 -12.78 -11.88
C GLY A 81 -8.22 -14.03 -12.56
N LYS A 82 -7.96 -13.92 -13.87
CA LYS A 82 -7.45 -15.02 -14.72
C LYS A 82 -6.35 -14.54 -15.67
N GLY A 83 -5.39 -15.43 -15.94
CA GLY A 83 -4.28 -15.13 -16.84
C GLY A 83 -3.43 -13.97 -16.33
N SER A 84 -3.18 -12.97 -17.19
CA SER A 84 -2.42 -11.77 -16.87
C SER A 84 -3.22 -10.68 -16.15
N LYS A 85 -4.53 -10.85 -15.97
CA LYS A 85 -5.41 -9.90 -15.26
C LYS A 85 -5.69 -10.37 -13.84
N ARG A 86 -4.65 -10.69 -13.09
CA ARG A 86 -4.78 -11.07 -11.69
C ARG A 86 -4.63 -9.84 -10.81
N GLU A 87 -5.35 -9.83 -9.70
CA GLU A 87 -5.42 -8.74 -8.74
C GLU A 87 -5.37 -9.32 -7.33
N LEU A 88 -4.73 -8.62 -6.40
CA LEU A 88 -4.72 -8.98 -4.98
C LEU A 88 -5.74 -8.08 -4.27
N LEU A 89 -6.88 -8.66 -3.88
CA LEU A 89 -7.97 -7.93 -3.24
C LEU A 89 -7.94 -8.12 -1.73
N ILE A 90 -8.32 -7.08 -1.00
CA ILE A 90 -8.56 -7.17 0.44
C ILE A 90 -10.06 -7.38 0.66
N ILE A 91 -10.43 -8.50 1.28
CA ILE A 91 -11.83 -8.88 1.45
C ILE A 91 -12.34 -8.72 2.88
N ALA A 92 -11.44 -8.56 3.85
CA ALA A 92 -11.79 -8.27 5.25
C ALA A 92 -10.64 -7.52 5.94
N GLY A 93 -11.02 -6.63 6.86
CA GLY A 93 -10.16 -5.89 7.77
C GLY A 93 -11.02 -5.11 8.78
N PRO A 94 -10.46 -4.55 9.85
CA PRO A 94 -11.23 -3.81 10.85
C PRO A 94 -11.90 -2.59 10.20
N GLY A 95 -13.23 -2.52 10.28
CA GLY A 95 -13.99 -1.45 9.65
C GLY A 95 -13.93 -0.16 10.47
N ASN A 96 -13.45 0.94 9.86
CA ASN A 96 -13.80 2.37 10.09
C ASN A 96 -12.74 3.31 9.49
N CYS A 97 -12.52 3.22 8.17
CA CYS A 97 -11.54 4.04 7.45
C CYS A 97 -12.17 5.33 6.91
N GLN A 98 -11.41 6.43 6.85
CA GLN A 98 -11.91 7.71 6.35
C GLN A 98 -12.33 7.64 4.88
N THR A 99 -11.68 6.78 4.09
CA THR A 99 -12.06 6.52 2.70
C THR A 99 -12.95 5.29 2.62
N SER A 100 -14.26 5.49 2.81
CA SER A 100 -15.33 4.47 2.68
C SER A 100 -15.38 3.69 1.36
N THR A 101 -14.49 3.98 0.41
CA THR A 101 -14.40 3.34 -0.90
C THR A 101 -13.48 2.12 -0.94
N HIS A 102 -12.66 1.88 0.09
CA HIS A 102 -11.66 0.82 0.10
C HIS A 102 -11.82 -0.10 1.31
N PRO A 103 -12.16 -1.39 1.11
CA PRO A 103 -12.18 -2.36 2.21
C PRO A 103 -10.76 -2.58 2.77
N GLY A 104 -10.63 -2.58 4.11
CA GLY A 104 -9.51 -3.22 4.79
C GLY A 104 -8.38 -2.34 5.35
N CYS A 105 -8.62 -1.10 5.78
CA CYS A 105 -7.59 -0.37 6.53
C CYS A 105 -7.46 -0.88 7.98
N VAL A 106 -6.34 -0.56 8.64
CA VAL A 106 -6.04 -0.96 10.00
C VAL A 106 -5.88 0.30 10.85
N ARG A 107 -6.80 0.53 11.78
CA ARG A 107 -6.67 1.65 12.71
C ARG A 107 -6.03 1.20 14.00
N VAL A 108 -4.81 1.64 14.23
CA VAL A 108 -4.17 1.61 15.56
C VAL A 108 -4.47 2.97 16.21
N PRO A 109 -4.94 3.02 17.46
CA PRO A 109 -5.00 4.26 18.23
C PRO A 109 -3.61 4.71 18.68
N GLN A 110 -3.46 6.02 18.81
CA GLN A 110 -2.25 6.63 19.35
C GLN A 110 -1.80 5.96 20.66
N ASP A 111 -0.49 5.71 20.77
CA ASP A 111 0.20 5.08 21.92
C ASP A 111 -0.14 3.59 22.17
N ASP A 112 -1.04 3.01 21.37
CA ASP A 112 -1.29 1.58 21.35
C ASP A 112 -0.41 0.89 20.32
N LYS A 113 -0.10 -0.38 20.58
CA LYS A 113 0.67 -1.24 19.67
C LYS A 113 -0.28 -2.09 18.86
N ALA A 114 0.14 -2.54 17.69
CA ALA A 114 -0.63 -3.51 16.91
C ALA A 114 0.21 -4.70 16.46
N GLU A 115 -0.45 -5.85 16.46
CA GLU A 115 -0.01 -7.09 15.83
C GLU A 115 -1.01 -7.40 14.72
N ILE A 116 -0.68 -7.00 13.50
CA ILE A 116 -1.54 -7.08 12.34
C ILE A 116 -1.26 -8.39 11.62
N ASN A 117 -2.22 -9.31 11.62
CA ASN A 117 -2.09 -10.59 10.93
C ASN A 117 -2.56 -10.45 9.49
N PHE A 118 -1.66 -10.65 8.54
CA PHE A 118 -1.96 -10.71 7.12
C PHE A 118 -2.04 -12.15 6.67
N ARG A 119 -3.14 -12.53 6.04
CA ARG A 119 -3.33 -13.87 5.53
C ARG A 119 -3.86 -13.85 4.11
N MET A 120 -3.18 -14.55 3.23
CA MET A 120 -3.53 -14.68 1.83
C MET A 120 -4.19 -16.03 1.56
N TYR A 121 -5.34 -15.98 0.91
CA TYR A 121 -6.06 -17.15 0.39
C TYR A 121 -6.12 -17.08 -1.14
N GLY A 122 -6.35 -18.22 -1.78
CA GLY A 122 -6.64 -18.28 -3.20
C GLY A 122 -5.81 -19.31 -3.95
N ILE A 123 -5.17 -18.87 -5.04
CA ILE A 123 -4.54 -19.74 -6.03
C ILE A 123 -3.25 -20.35 -5.46
N PRO A 124 -3.02 -21.67 -5.57
CA PRO A 124 -1.78 -22.29 -5.13
C PRO A 124 -0.54 -21.72 -5.86
N ASP A 125 0.59 -21.78 -5.17
CA ASP A 125 1.92 -21.31 -5.58
C ASP A 125 2.07 -19.78 -5.70
N TRP A 126 1.17 -19.02 -5.07
CA TRP A 126 1.37 -17.59 -4.87
C TRP A 126 1.81 -17.34 -3.45
N GLU A 127 2.80 -16.45 -3.29
CA GLU A 127 3.40 -16.10 -2.01
C GLU A 127 3.51 -14.58 -1.91
N MET A 128 3.22 -14.03 -0.74
CA MET A 128 3.52 -12.65 -0.39
C MET A 128 5.03 -12.50 -0.30
N THR A 129 5.59 -11.62 -1.14
CA THR A 129 7.04 -11.44 -1.27
C THR A 129 7.54 -10.18 -0.60
N SER A 130 6.69 -9.17 -0.42
CA SER A 130 7.07 -7.95 0.28
C SER A 130 5.85 -7.20 0.82
N ILE A 131 6.06 -6.47 1.90
CA ILE A 131 5.18 -5.38 2.33
C ILE A 131 6.00 -4.08 2.32
N GLN A 132 5.46 -3.03 1.73
CA GLN A 132 6.07 -1.71 1.69
C GLN A 132 5.24 -0.74 2.53
N LEU A 133 5.93 0.03 3.38
CA LEU A 133 5.36 1.04 4.27
C LEU A 133 5.67 2.44 3.74
N VAL A 134 4.64 3.30 3.67
CA VAL A 134 4.75 4.69 3.24
C VAL A 134 4.21 5.62 4.30
N SER A 135 5.03 6.53 4.82
CA SER A 135 4.56 7.66 5.63
C SER A 135 3.81 8.68 4.76
N GLU A 136 2.58 9.04 5.15
CA GLU A 136 1.78 10.06 4.45
C GLU A 136 2.34 11.49 4.59
N ALA A 137 3.17 11.77 5.59
CA ALA A 137 3.73 13.11 5.79
C ALA A 137 4.66 13.55 4.65
N HIS A 138 5.14 12.61 3.83
CA HIS A 138 6.17 12.87 2.83
C HIS A 138 5.67 12.97 1.38
N SER A 139 4.38 12.73 1.10
CA SER A 139 3.87 12.97 -0.26
C SER A 139 2.36 13.15 -0.35
N SER A 140 1.95 14.24 -1.02
CA SER A 140 0.56 14.44 -1.47
C SER A 140 0.19 13.55 -2.67
N LYS A 141 1.16 12.84 -3.26
CA LYS A 141 0.97 11.80 -4.28
C LYS A 141 1.61 10.52 -3.78
N LEU A 142 0.79 9.56 -3.36
CA LEU A 142 1.28 8.22 -3.05
C LEU A 142 1.96 7.62 -4.27
N ASP A 143 3.28 7.58 -4.22
CA ASP A 143 4.12 6.90 -5.18
C ASP A 143 5.06 6.01 -4.38
N PHE A 144 4.64 4.76 -4.18
CA PHE A 144 5.45 3.72 -3.53
C PHE A 144 6.79 3.51 -4.25
N ALA A 145 6.87 3.83 -5.55
CA ALA A 145 8.11 3.70 -6.32
C ALA A 145 9.06 4.90 -6.15
N ALA A 146 8.57 6.05 -5.68
CA ALA A 146 9.37 7.27 -5.50
C ALA A 146 9.69 7.58 -4.03
N GLN A 147 9.30 6.71 -3.10
CA GLN A 147 9.53 7.00 -1.70
C GLN A 147 11.02 6.97 -1.36
N THR A 148 11.44 8.07 -0.73
CA THR A 148 12.76 8.22 -0.14
C THR A 148 12.55 8.74 1.28
N GLY A 149 13.45 8.37 2.20
CA GLY A 149 13.44 8.93 3.55
C GLY A 149 12.63 8.17 4.59
N PHE A 150 12.50 6.84 4.47
CA PHE A 150 12.04 6.01 5.58
C PHE A 150 13.12 6.01 6.67
N THR A 151 12.94 6.87 7.68
CA THR A 151 13.97 7.15 8.69
C THR A 151 14.27 5.93 9.56
N GLU A 152 15.47 5.86 10.15
CA GLU A 152 15.82 4.81 11.12
C GLU A 152 14.79 4.68 12.26
N ALA A 153 14.31 5.83 12.76
CA ALA A 153 13.26 5.88 13.77
C ALA A 153 11.99 5.14 13.31
N MET A 154 11.56 5.35 12.06
CA MET A 154 10.40 4.63 11.51
C MET A 154 10.67 3.14 11.32
N LYS A 155 11.90 2.73 10.97
CA LYS A 155 12.25 1.30 10.84
C LYS A 155 12.19 0.57 12.17
N ASP A 156 12.49 1.27 13.26
CA ASP A 156 12.41 0.68 14.60
C ASP A 156 10.97 0.50 15.09
N ASP A 157 10.01 1.22 14.48
CA ASP A 157 8.59 1.11 14.81
C ASP A 157 7.90 -0.10 14.16
N PHE A 158 8.49 -0.66 13.10
CA PHE A 158 7.88 -1.77 12.38
C PHE A 158 8.81 -2.97 12.28
N TYR A 159 8.24 -4.16 12.46
CA TYR A 159 8.91 -5.40 12.08
C TYR A 159 7.88 -6.49 11.79
N VAL A 160 8.26 -7.44 10.94
CA VAL A 160 7.49 -8.66 10.72
C VAL A 160 8.08 -9.78 11.57
N GLN A 161 7.23 -10.53 12.26
CA GLN A 161 7.62 -11.73 13.01
C GLN A 161 7.01 -12.98 12.39
N ILE A 162 7.84 -13.95 12.01
CA ILE A 162 7.39 -15.25 11.48
C ILE A 162 8.38 -16.34 11.89
N GLY A 163 7.88 -17.45 12.45
CA GLY A 163 8.74 -18.58 12.83
C GLY A 163 9.85 -18.22 13.83
N GLY A 164 9.72 -17.10 14.55
CA GLY A 164 10.74 -16.56 15.46
C GLY A 164 11.80 -15.65 14.80
N ALA A 165 11.81 -15.52 13.48
CA ALA A 165 12.61 -14.52 12.79
C ALA A 165 11.91 -13.15 12.86
N MET A 166 12.70 -12.09 12.97
CA MET A 166 12.25 -10.71 12.91
C MET A 166 12.90 -10.01 11.72
N VAL A 167 12.09 -9.39 10.87
CA VAL A 167 12.55 -8.65 9.68
C VAL A 167 12.08 -7.21 9.78
N LYS A 168 13.00 -6.26 9.65
CA LYS A 168 12.72 -4.82 9.68
C LYS A 168 12.64 -4.23 8.26
N PRO A 169 11.99 -3.08 8.10
CA PRO A 169 12.00 -2.35 6.83
C PRO A 169 13.40 -1.86 6.44
N ASP A 170 13.65 -1.75 5.14
CA ASP A 170 14.83 -1.08 4.59
C ASP A 170 14.67 0.46 4.52
N ASP A 171 15.62 1.15 3.90
CA ASP A 171 15.58 2.62 3.69
C ASP A 171 14.39 3.12 2.87
N ASN A 172 13.72 2.22 2.13
CA ASN A 172 12.56 2.49 1.29
C ASN A 172 11.25 2.02 1.95
N GLY A 173 11.31 1.58 3.22
CA GLY A 173 10.17 1.05 3.94
C GLY A 173 9.75 -0.35 3.47
N ILE A 174 10.60 -1.08 2.75
CA ILE A 174 10.29 -2.42 2.23
C ILE A 174 10.74 -3.46 3.25
N ILE A 175 9.83 -4.34 3.63
CA ILE A 175 10.13 -5.58 4.35
C ILE A 175 10.07 -6.73 3.32
N ASP A 176 11.21 -7.37 3.10
CA ASP A 176 11.31 -8.55 2.23
C ASP A 176 10.76 -9.79 2.94
N LEU A 177 9.72 -10.38 2.35
CA LEU A 177 9.03 -11.57 2.84
C LEU A 177 9.46 -12.85 2.11
N SER A 178 10.30 -12.74 1.07
CA SER A 178 10.71 -13.90 0.25
C SER A 178 11.52 -14.95 1.01
N SER A 179 12.15 -14.54 2.11
CA SER A 179 12.89 -15.43 3.01
C SER A 179 12.00 -16.14 4.04
N LEU A 180 10.69 -15.88 4.02
CA LEU A 180 9.77 -16.30 5.06
C LEU A 180 9.07 -17.62 4.70
N ALA A 181 8.81 -18.44 5.73
CA ALA A 181 8.15 -19.73 5.58
C ALA A 181 6.68 -19.56 5.14
N ASP A 182 6.24 -20.45 4.25
CA ASP A 182 4.89 -20.59 3.67
C ASP A 182 4.36 -19.41 2.83
N GLY A 183 4.87 -18.19 2.97
CA GLY A 183 4.56 -17.03 2.11
C GLY A 183 3.08 -16.60 2.09
N THR A 184 2.19 -17.29 2.79
CA THR A 184 0.73 -17.04 2.79
C THR A 184 0.24 -16.35 4.04
N GLU A 185 1.08 -16.21 5.08
CA GLU A 185 0.71 -15.53 6.31
C GLU A 185 1.91 -14.84 6.95
N PHE A 186 1.70 -13.65 7.52
CA PHE A 186 2.69 -12.98 8.35
C PHE A 186 2.03 -12.06 9.38
N THR A 187 2.75 -11.77 10.47
CA THR A 187 2.35 -10.76 11.46
C THR A 187 3.26 -9.55 11.34
N LEU A 188 2.67 -8.39 11.03
CA LEU A 188 3.33 -7.10 11.12
C LEU A 188 3.11 -6.54 12.53
N HIS A 189 4.20 -6.20 13.20
CA HIS A 189 4.18 -5.47 14.45
C HIS A 189 4.36 -3.99 14.16
N ASP A 190 3.43 -3.19 14.68
CA ASP A 190 3.47 -1.75 14.72
C ASP A 190 3.61 -1.31 16.19
N LEU A 191 4.76 -0.73 16.52
CA LEU A 191 5.04 -0.23 17.86
C LEU A 191 4.44 1.15 18.10
N ASN A 192 4.08 1.88 17.03
CA ASN A 192 3.42 3.16 17.05
C ASN A 192 4.05 4.17 18.04
N ASN A 193 5.39 4.24 18.05
CA ASN A 193 6.10 5.21 18.90
C ASN A 193 6.11 6.61 18.26
N PHE A 194 5.84 6.71 16.95
CA PHE A 194 5.74 7.96 16.21
C PHE A 194 4.32 8.22 15.70
N GLN A 195 3.79 9.41 16.02
CA GLN A 195 2.51 9.87 15.49
C GLN A 195 2.61 10.15 13.99
N GLN A 196 2.18 9.20 13.18
CA GLN A 196 2.29 9.28 11.73
C GLN A 196 1.27 8.34 11.07
N SER A 197 0.57 8.84 10.05
CA SER A 197 -0.23 7.97 9.20
C SER A 197 0.68 7.21 8.23
N TYR A 198 0.44 5.91 8.10
CA TYR A 198 1.15 5.03 7.17
C TYR A 198 0.19 4.38 6.18
N ARG A 199 0.70 4.05 4.99
CA ARG A 199 0.03 3.15 4.06
C ARG A 199 0.87 1.93 3.79
N TYR A 200 0.20 0.80 3.59
CA TYR A 200 0.82 -0.47 3.25
C TYR A 200 0.43 -0.87 1.83
N GLN A 201 1.43 -1.35 1.08
CA GLN A 201 1.24 -2.08 -0.16
C GLN A 201 1.86 -3.47 -0.01
N ILE A 202 1.08 -4.50 -0.29
CA ILE A 202 1.56 -5.88 -0.26
C ILE A 202 1.75 -6.35 -1.70
N ARG A 203 2.89 -6.97 -1.96
CA ARG A 203 3.18 -7.64 -3.23
C ARG A 203 3.15 -9.14 -3.03
N ALA A 204 2.43 -9.83 -3.89
CA ALA A 204 2.43 -11.28 -3.98
C ALA A 204 2.91 -11.71 -5.37
N CYS A 205 3.69 -12.78 -5.45
CA CYS A 205 4.24 -13.28 -6.69
C CYS A 205 4.04 -14.79 -6.85
N LYS A 206 4.02 -15.21 -8.12
CA LYS A 206 4.15 -16.59 -8.58
C LYS A 206 5.19 -16.62 -9.70
N ASN A 207 6.35 -17.18 -9.41
CA ASN A 207 7.53 -17.08 -10.29
C ASN A 207 7.85 -15.60 -10.60
N THR A 208 7.85 -15.21 -11.87
CA THR A 208 8.09 -13.83 -12.32
C THR A 208 6.83 -12.98 -12.43
N GLN A 209 5.65 -13.55 -12.13
CA GLN A 209 4.38 -12.81 -12.16
C GLN A 209 4.08 -12.27 -10.78
N CYS A 210 3.95 -10.96 -10.64
CA CYS A 210 3.62 -10.31 -9.38
C CYS A 210 2.33 -9.50 -9.51
N VAL A 211 1.58 -9.42 -8.41
CA VAL A 211 0.43 -8.55 -8.22
C VAL A 211 0.61 -7.79 -6.92
N GLU A 212 0.02 -6.61 -6.86
CA GLU A 212 0.03 -5.77 -5.67
C GLU A 212 -1.39 -5.63 -5.14
N SER A 213 -1.51 -5.34 -3.85
CA SER A 213 -2.79 -5.07 -3.21
C SER A 213 -3.46 -3.86 -3.84
N ASP A 214 -4.69 -4.04 -4.29
CA ASP A 214 -5.61 -2.98 -4.68
C ASP A 214 -6.92 -3.20 -3.90
N PRO A 215 -7.21 -2.43 -2.84
CA PRO A 215 -6.65 -1.13 -2.47
C PRO A 215 -5.48 -1.15 -1.46
N MET A 216 -4.86 0.02 -1.24
CA MET A 216 -3.89 0.23 -0.15
C MET A 216 -4.57 0.16 1.22
N ILE A 217 -3.81 -0.25 2.24
CA ILE A 217 -4.27 -0.30 3.63
C ILE A 217 -3.72 0.91 4.35
N GLU A 218 -4.60 1.68 5.00
CA GLU A 218 -4.23 2.87 5.78
C GLU A 218 -4.05 2.51 7.27
N ASN A 219 -3.08 3.14 7.92
CA ASN A 219 -2.89 3.19 9.37
C ASN A 219 -2.86 4.64 9.83
N GLU A 220 -3.59 4.97 10.88
CA GLU A 220 -3.78 6.36 11.34
C GLU A 220 -2.86 6.76 12.51
N GLY A 221 -1.98 5.88 12.99
CA GLY A 221 -1.07 6.18 14.11
C GLY A 221 -1.81 6.36 15.43
#